data_AF-A0A3D4FQI8-F1
#
_entry.id   AF-A0A3D4FQI8-F1
#
_cell.length_a   1.000
_cell.length_b   1.000
_cell.length_c   1.000
_cell.angle_alpha   90.00
_cell.angle_beta   90.00
_cell.angle_gamma   90.00
#
_symmetry.space_group_name_H-M   'P 1'
#
loop_
_entity.id
_entity.type
_entity.pdbx_description
1 polymer ?
#
loop_
_entity_poly.entity_id
_entity_poly.type
_entity_poly.pdbx_seq_one_letter_code
_entity_poly.pdbx_strand_id
1 'polypeptide(L)'
;RATLSGITLVGSYILAVGLSTAEQRQLGAHEHGTAALNVAMSDSTLSIEFTAPAANLVGFEHAATTEDQARAIAQAEEVLASGG
;
A
#
# COMPACT_ATOMS: atom_id res chain seq x y z
N ARG A 1 40.67 -13.60 -66.22
CA ARG A 1 41.24 -14.35 -65.07
C ARG A 1 40.88 -13.56 -63.83
N ALA A 2 40.03 -14.13 -62.99
CA ALA A 2 39.40 -13.50 -61.85
C ALA A 2 40.36 -13.33 -60.67
N THR A 3 40.09 -12.34 -59.82
CA THR A 3 40.05 -12.54 -58.36
C THR A 3 39.37 -11.32 -57.71
N LEU A 4 38.07 -11.45 -57.48
CA LEU A 4 37.35 -10.69 -56.45
C LEU A 4 37.78 -11.24 -55.08
N SER A 5 38.16 -10.37 -54.15
CA SER A 5 38.04 -10.59 -52.70
C SER A 5 38.54 -9.32 -52.03
N GLY A 6 37.81 -8.61 -51.18
CA GLY A 6 36.70 -9.00 -50.35
C GLY A 6 36.84 -8.11 -49.13
N ILE A 7 35.95 -7.13 -49.00
CA ILE A 7 35.88 -6.21 -47.87
C ILE A 7 35.86 -7.03 -46.58
N THR A 8 36.83 -6.84 -45.69
CA THR A 8 36.73 -7.39 -44.33
C THR A 8 36.88 -6.26 -43.32
N LEU A 9 35.72 -5.77 -42.91
CA LEU A 9 35.49 -4.79 -41.87
C LEU A 9 35.87 -5.43 -40.53
N VAL A 10 36.92 -4.94 -39.86
CA VAL A 10 37.30 -5.39 -38.52
C VAL A 10 36.29 -4.82 -37.54
N GLY A 11 35.25 -5.60 -37.22
CA GLY A 11 34.24 -5.26 -36.23
C GLY A 11 34.81 -5.39 -34.82
N SER A 12 34.90 -4.27 -34.10
CA SER A 12 35.16 -4.25 -32.65
C SER A 12 34.07 -5.02 -31.92
N TYR A 13 34.44 -6.06 -31.17
CA TYR A 13 33.52 -6.77 -30.29
C TYR A 13 33.63 -6.18 -28.87
N ILE A 14 32.75 -5.23 -28.54
CA ILE A 14 32.58 -4.78 -27.16
C ILE A 14 31.60 -5.74 -26.49
N LEU A 15 32.11 -6.64 -25.64
CA LEU A 15 31.28 -7.45 -24.76
C LEU A 15 30.81 -6.58 -23.59
N ALA A 16 29.62 -6.01 -23.73
CA ALA A 16 28.92 -5.37 -22.61
C ALA A 16 28.39 -6.47 -21.67
N VAL A 17 29.13 -6.78 -20.61
CA VAL A 17 28.60 -7.56 -19.48
C VAL A 17 27.58 -6.68 -18.78
N GLY A 18 26.30 -7.05 -18.85
CA GLY A 18 25.22 -6.33 -18.18
C GLY A 18 25.47 -6.28 -16.67
N LEU A 19 25.67 -5.08 -16.11
CA LEU A 19 25.57 -4.87 -14.67
C LEU A 19 24.09 -4.98 -14.30
N SER A 20 23.68 -6.15 -13.82
CA SER A 20 22.39 -6.34 -13.16
C SER A 20 22.49 -5.76 -11.75
N THR A 21 22.28 -4.46 -11.60
CA THR A 21 22.00 -3.88 -10.28
C THR A 21 20.57 -4.28 -9.91
N ALA A 22 20.43 -5.33 -9.10
CA ALA A 22 19.15 -5.63 -8.48
C ALA A 22 18.78 -4.45 -7.57
N GLU A 23 17.93 -3.55 -8.06
CA GLU A 23 17.36 -2.45 -7.28
C GLU A 23 16.54 -3.07 -6.14
N GLN A 24 17.09 -3.08 -4.92
CA GLN A 24 16.31 -3.44 -3.75
C GLN A 24 15.36 -2.29 -3.45
N ARG A 25 14.15 -2.37 -4.03
CA ARG A 25 13.06 -1.44 -3.75
C ARG A 25 12.53 -1.71 -2.35
N GLN A 26 13.18 -1.11 -1.35
CA GLN A 26 12.70 -1.12 0.02
C GLN A 26 11.35 -0.42 0.03
N LEU A 27 10.30 -1.10 0.48
CA LEU A 27 9.03 -0.44 0.79
C LEU A 27 9.33 0.63 1.85
N GLY A 28 8.92 1.87 1.59
CA GLY A 28 9.13 2.98 2.53
C GLY A 28 8.50 2.70 3.90
N ALA A 29 8.65 3.62 4.85
CA ALA A 29 8.04 3.45 6.17
C ALA A 29 6.54 3.14 6.05
N HIS A 30 6.12 2.03 6.62
CA HIS A 30 4.71 1.66 6.71
C HIS A 30 4.12 2.36 7.93
N GLU A 31 3.10 3.21 7.72
CA GLU A 31 2.35 3.77 8.82
C GLU A 31 1.39 2.70 9.34
N HIS A 32 1.68 2.16 10.52
CA HIS A 32 0.85 1.15 11.14
C HIS A 32 -0.35 1.80 11.81
N GLY A 33 -1.56 1.50 11.31
CA GLY A 33 -2.78 1.53 12.12
C GLY A 33 -3.14 2.88 12.76
N THR A 34 -2.94 4.00 12.07
CA THR A 34 -3.23 5.33 12.63
C THR A 34 -4.73 5.57 12.79
N ALA A 35 -5.12 6.20 13.90
CA ALA A 35 -6.47 6.69 14.19
C ALA A 35 -6.38 8.05 14.90
N ALA A 36 -7.46 8.84 14.83
CA ALA A 36 -7.60 10.14 15.48
C ALA A 36 -8.78 10.13 16.46
N LEU A 37 -8.58 10.67 17.66
CA LEU A 37 -9.61 10.88 18.67
C LEU A 37 -9.67 12.37 19.01
N ASN A 38 -10.80 13.00 18.73
CA ASN A 38 -11.10 14.38 19.10
C ASN A 38 -12.04 14.37 20.31
N VAL A 39 -11.71 15.19 21.31
CA VAL A 39 -12.53 15.36 22.51
C VAL A 39 -12.72 16.85 22.73
N ALA A 40 -13.98 17.27 22.84
CA ALA A 40 -14.36 18.65 23.11
C ALA A 40 -15.40 18.70 24.23
N MET A 41 -15.29 19.70 25.10
CA MET A 41 -16.25 19.94 26.18
C MET A 41 -16.73 21.38 26.12
N SER A 42 -18.05 21.56 26.11
CA SER A 42 -18.70 22.88 26.18
C SER A 42 -19.81 22.81 27.22
N ASP A 43 -19.76 23.71 28.21
CA ASP A 43 -20.67 23.72 29.36
C ASP A 43 -20.73 22.34 30.05
N SER A 44 -21.83 21.62 29.88
CA SER A 44 -22.10 20.29 30.43
C SER A 44 -22.17 19.21 29.33
N THR A 45 -21.74 19.53 28.11
CA THR A 45 -21.77 18.63 26.96
C THR A 45 -20.35 18.18 26.61
N LEU A 46 -20.13 16.86 26.64
CA LEU A 46 -18.93 16.21 26.13
C LEU A 46 -19.21 15.70 24.72
N SER A 47 -18.33 16.01 23.78
CA SER A 47 -18.35 15.52 22.40
C SER A 47 -17.09 14.72 22.13
N ILE A 48 -17.27 13.52 21.60
CA ILE A 48 -16.19 12.59 21.23
C ILE A 48 -16.38 12.26 19.75
N GLU A 49 -15.30 12.38 18.98
CA GLU A 49 -15.24 11.97 17.58
C GLU A 49 -14.03 11.08 17.39
N PHE A 50 -14.24 9.90 16.79
CA PHE A 50 -13.20 8.93 16.53
C PHE A 50 -13.15 8.57 15.04
N THR A 51 -11.96 8.70 14.44
CA THR A 51 -11.72 8.40 13.02
C THR A 51 -10.60 7.37 12.91
N ALA A 52 -10.90 6.22 12.30
CA ALA A 52 -9.92 5.17 12.03
C ALA A 52 -10.23 4.48 10.69
N PRO A 53 -9.23 3.94 9.98
CA PRO A 53 -9.46 2.96 8.92
C PRO A 53 -10.32 1.80 9.43
N ALA A 54 -11.36 1.41 8.69
CA ALA A 54 -12.25 0.32 9.10
C ALA A 54 -11.50 -0.99 9.37
N ALA A 55 -10.44 -1.27 8.60
CA ALA A 55 -9.56 -2.42 8.80
C ALA A 55 -8.93 -2.47 10.21
N ASN A 56 -8.72 -1.32 10.87
CA ASN A 56 -8.18 -1.29 12.23
C ASN A 56 -9.23 -1.63 13.30
N LEU A 57 -10.51 -1.61 12.94
CA LEU A 57 -11.62 -1.88 13.87
C LEU A 57 -12.09 -3.32 13.79
N VAL A 58 -12.24 -3.84 12.56
CA VAL A 58 -12.72 -5.21 12.32
C VAL A 58 -11.63 -6.18 11.86
N GLY A 59 -10.42 -5.68 11.55
CA GLY A 59 -9.25 -6.52 11.28
C GLY A 59 -9.15 -7.10 9.87
N PHE A 60 -9.92 -6.61 8.90
CA PHE A 60 -9.88 -7.14 7.54
C PHE A 60 -8.93 -6.33 6.65
N GLU A 61 -7.83 -6.94 6.23
CA GLU A 61 -6.94 -6.43 5.17
C GLU A 61 -7.58 -6.54 3.77
N HIS A 62 -8.75 -7.20 3.67
CA HIS A 62 -9.57 -7.39 2.46
C HIS A 62 -11.03 -7.03 2.71
N ALA A 63 -11.81 -6.81 1.65
CA ALA A 63 -13.25 -6.55 1.79
C ALA A 63 -13.96 -7.71 2.50
N ALA A 64 -14.95 -7.39 3.33
CA ALA A 64 -15.83 -8.40 3.90
C ALA A 64 -16.55 -9.18 2.79
N THR A 65 -16.48 -10.51 2.86
CA THR A 65 -17.07 -11.42 1.86
C THR A 65 -18.08 -12.40 2.46
N THR A 66 -18.14 -12.50 3.79
CA THR A 66 -19.12 -13.35 4.49
C THR A 66 -20.15 -12.51 5.24
N GLU A 67 -21.31 -13.09 5.51
CA GLU A 67 -22.38 -12.44 6.29
C GLU A 67 -21.91 -12.06 7.70
N ASP A 68 -21.08 -12.88 8.33
CA ASP A 68 -20.54 -12.59 9.67
C ASP A 68 -19.60 -11.38 9.65
N GLN A 69 -18.79 -11.22 8.61
CA GLN A 69 -17.92 -10.06 8.45
C GLN A 69 -18.73 -8.78 8.18
N ALA A 70 -19.77 -8.88 7.36
CA ALA A 70 -20.70 -7.76 7.12
C ALA A 70 -21.39 -7.34 8.42
N ARG A 71 -21.77 -8.30 9.26
CA ARG A 71 -22.36 -8.03 10.58
C ARG A 71 -21.39 -7.33 11.52
N ALA A 72 -20.12 -7.74 11.51
CA ALA A 72 -19.07 -7.09 12.31
C ALA A 72 -18.85 -5.63 11.90
N ILE A 73 -18.90 -5.33 10.60
CA ILE A 73 -18.83 -3.94 10.10
C ILE A 73 -20.03 -3.13 10.59
N ALA A 74 -21.25 -3.64 10.42
CA ALA A 74 -22.45 -2.92 10.86
C ALA A 74 -22.46 -2.64 12.37
N GLN A 75 -21.99 -3.59 13.18
CA GLN A 75 -21.84 -3.39 14.62
C GLN A 75 -20.81 -2.31 14.94
N ALA A 76 -19.67 -2.29 14.24
CA ALA A 76 -18.67 -1.25 14.42
C ALA A 76 -19.23 0.14 14.05
N GLU A 77 -20.01 0.24 12.98
CA GLU A 77 -20.68 1.49 12.59
C GLU A 77 -21.67 1.98 13.66
N GLU A 78 -22.48 1.08 14.23
CA GLU A 78 -23.43 1.42 15.30
C GLU A 78 -22.74 1.94 16.56
N VAL A 79 -21.66 1.27 16.99
CA VAL A 79 -20.86 1.70 18.14
C VAL A 79 -20.25 3.08 17.92
N LEU A 80 -19.76 3.38 16.72
CA LEU A 80 -19.19 4.68 16.39
C LEU A 80 -20.26 5.78 16.28
N ALA A 81 -21.42 5.48 15.71
CA ALA A 81 -22.50 6.43 15.53
C ALA A 81 -23.19 6.79 16.87
N SER A 82 -23.21 5.87 17.82
CA SER A 82 -23.79 6.09 19.14
C SER A 82 -22.92 6.93 20.08
N GLY A 83 -21.70 7.28 19.66
CA GLY A 83 -20.86 8.25 20.35
C GLY A 83 -19.88 7.69 21.37
N GLY A 84 -19.83 6.36 21.59
CA GLY A 84 -18.88 5.73 22.53
C GLY A 84 -19.09 6.10 23.99
#